data_AF-A0A6A3ZWD4-F1
#
_entry.id   AF-A0A6A3ZWD4-F1
#
_cell.length_a   1.000
_cell.length_b   1.000
_cell.length_c   1.000
_cell.angle_alpha   90.00
_cell.angle_beta   90.00
_cell.angle_gamma   90.00
#
_symmetry.space_group_name_H-M   'P 1'
#
loop_
_entity.id
_entity.type
_entity.pdbx_description
1 polymer ?
#
loop_
_entity_poly.entity_id
_entity_poly.type
_entity_poly.pdbx_seq_one_letter_code
_entity_poly.pdbx_strand_id
1 'polypeptide(L)'
;MANLIKPITSDHDLIALAAKCDIHLDAVLDSTEVTKPLAHDKTYLILLRPADMDIGHWTCVHNGECFDSMGEGPPTKYGISKYNEFQYQSAHGDYCGIWCVLWLFVKQHKQQQLLKPFHNLNMVVL
;
A
#
# COMPACT_ATOMS: atom_id res chain seq x y z
N MET A 1 24.42 -4.57 -13.44
CA MET A 1 23.05 -4.94 -13.85
C MET A 1 22.11 -4.29 -12.85
N ALA A 2 21.08 -3.57 -13.30
CA ALA A 2 20.07 -3.05 -12.38
C ALA A 2 19.31 -4.24 -11.77
N ASN A 3 19.28 -4.36 -10.44
CA ASN A 3 18.40 -5.32 -9.77
C ASN A 3 16.97 -4.86 -10.02
N LEU A 4 16.29 -5.48 -10.98
CA LEU A 4 14.89 -5.19 -11.28
C LEU A 4 14.04 -5.47 -10.04
N ILE A 5 13.16 -4.54 -9.71
CA ILE A 5 12.20 -4.72 -8.61
C ILE A 5 11.18 -5.77 -9.08
N LYS A 6 11.03 -6.83 -8.28
CA LYS A 6 10.05 -7.89 -8.55
C LYS A 6 8.63 -7.28 -8.46
N PRO A 7 7.72 -7.55 -9.41
CA PRO A 7 6.35 -7.03 -9.35
C PRO A 7 5.59 -7.61 -8.15
N ILE A 8 5.35 -8.91 -8.16
CA ILE A 8 4.66 -9.63 -7.08
C ILE A 8 5.60 -9.78 -5.89
N THR A 9 5.29 -9.07 -4.82
CA THR A 9 6.14 -8.95 -3.63
C THR A 9 5.56 -9.72 -2.44
N SER A 10 6.45 -10.42 -1.72
CA SER A 10 6.15 -10.98 -0.41
C SER A 10 6.25 -9.89 0.67
N ASP A 11 5.74 -10.19 1.86
CA ASP A 11 5.98 -9.38 3.07
C ASP A 11 7.48 -9.17 3.32
N HIS A 12 8.31 -10.21 3.20
CA HIS A 12 9.76 -10.14 3.35
C HIS A 12 10.40 -9.17 2.34
N ASP A 13 9.96 -9.19 1.08
CA ASP A 13 10.46 -8.27 0.05
C ASP A 13 10.13 -6.81 0.41
N LEU A 14 8.90 -6.55 0.86
CA LEU A 14 8.44 -5.21 1.22
C LEU A 14 9.09 -4.69 2.50
N ILE A 15 9.28 -5.53 3.51
CA ILE A 15 10.02 -5.18 4.74
C ILE A 15 11.46 -4.82 4.40
N ALA A 16 12.13 -5.64 3.58
CA ALA A 16 13.50 -5.38 3.16
C ALA A 16 13.62 -4.09 2.35
N LEU A 17 12.63 -3.79 1.50
CA LEU A 17 12.60 -2.55 0.73
C LEU A 17 12.31 -1.33 1.62
N ALA A 18 11.35 -1.42 2.53
CA ALA A 18 11.03 -0.37 3.49
C ALA A 18 12.26 -0.01 4.35
N ALA A 19 12.99 -1.01 4.84
CA ALA A 19 14.23 -0.81 5.59
C ALA A 19 15.30 -0.10 4.75
N LYS A 20 15.47 -0.47 3.47
CA LYS A 20 16.40 0.22 2.55
C LYS A 20 16.02 1.67 2.27
N CYS A 21 14.73 1.99 2.34
CA CYS A 21 14.18 3.32 2.13
C CYS A 21 14.04 4.14 3.42
N ASP A 22 14.52 3.63 4.56
CA ASP A 22 14.36 4.27 5.88
C ASP A 22 12.88 4.60 6.17
N ILE A 23 12.01 3.61 5.99
CA ILE A 23 10.58 3.69 6.26
C ILE A 23 10.28 2.89 7.52
N HIS A 24 9.63 3.52 8.49
CA HIS A 24 9.13 2.84 9.68
C HIS A 24 7.80 2.13 9.39
N LEU A 25 7.70 0.88 9.83
CA LEU A 25 6.48 0.08 9.79
C LEU A 25 6.17 -0.41 11.22
N ASP A 26 4.97 -0.14 11.71
CA ASP A 26 4.53 -0.64 13.02
C ASP A 26 4.07 -2.09 12.95
N ALA A 27 3.49 -2.52 11.83
CA ALA A 27 3.21 -3.92 11.53
C ALA A 27 3.03 -4.17 10.03
N VAL A 28 3.24 -5.43 9.64
CA VAL A 28 2.76 -6.00 8.37
C VAL A 28 1.67 -6.99 8.74
N LEU A 29 0.49 -6.83 8.14
CA LEU A 29 -0.72 -7.54 8.54
C LEU A 29 -1.35 -8.24 7.35
N ASP A 30 -1.94 -9.38 7.62
CA ASP A 30 -3.03 -9.91 6.82
C ASP A 30 -4.34 -9.18 7.15
N SER A 31 -5.18 -8.95 6.14
CA SER A 31 -6.50 -8.34 6.36
C SER A 31 -7.37 -9.11 7.35
N THR A 32 -7.19 -10.43 7.50
CA THR A 32 -7.90 -11.28 8.47
C THR A 32 -7.48 -11.03 9.92
N GLU A 33 -6.26 -10.53 10.15
CA GLU A 33 -5.75 -10.17 11.48
C GLU A 33 -6.35 -8.87 12.01
N VAL A 34 -6.91 -8.03 11.12
CA VAL A 34 -7.57 -6.78 11.49
C VAL A 34 -8.98 -7.07 12.02
N THR A 35 -9.06 -7.30 13.33
CA THR A 35 -10.28 -7.60 14.08
C THR A 35 -10.87 -6.39 14.82
N LYS A 36 -10.12 -5.28 14.87
CA LYS A 36 -10.50 -4.00 15.49
C LYS A 36 -10.00 -2.85 14.61
N PRO A 37 -10.56 -1.63 14.76
CA PRO A 37 -10.05 -0.44 14.08
C PRO A 37 -8.54 -0.25 14.30
N LEU A 38 -7.84 0.17 13.26
CA LEU A 38 -6.40 0.43 13.29
C LEU A 38 -6.12 1.71 14.08
N ALA A 39 -4.93 1.80 14.69
CA ALA A 39 -4.51 3.02 15.35
C ALA A 39 -4.17 4.10 14.31
N HIS A 40 -4.65 5.32 14.55
CA HIS A 40 -4.54 6.43 13.59
C HIS A 40 -3.15 7.10 13.59
N ASP A 41 -2.25 6.74 14.50
CA ASP A 41 -0.89 7.28 14.63
C ASP A 41 0.20 6.29 14.17
N LYS A 42 -0.20 5.20 13.51
CA LYS A 42 0.68 4.09 13.11
C LYS A 42 0.77 3.92 11.60
N THR A 43 1.77 3.13 11.20
CA THR A 43 2.07 2.75 9.83
C THR A 43 1.93 1.24 9.65
N TYR A 44 1.14 0.83 8.66
CA TYR A 44 0.87 -0.57 8.37
C TYR A 44 1.06 -0.87 6.89
N LEU A 45 1.63 -2.04 6.58
CA LEU A 45 1.40 -2.72 5.31
C LEU A 45 0.34 -3.79 5.54
N ILE A 46 -0.65 -3.89 4.64
CA ILE A 46 -1.77 -4.80 4.82
C ILE A 46 -2.03 -5.57 3.52
N LEU A 47 -1.96 -6.90 3.61
CA LEU A 47 -2.33 -7.80 2.52
C LEU A 47 -3.83 -8.02 2.53
N LEU A 48 -4.53 -7.45 1.55
CA LEU A 48 -5.92 -7.76 1.26
C LEU A 48 -5.98 -9.06 0.47
N ARG A 49 -6.38 -10.15 1.13
CA ARG A 49 -6.63 -11.42 0.45
C ARG A 49 -7.89 -12.10 0.99
N PRO A 50 -8.65 -12.79 0.12
CA PRO A 50 -9.59 -13.79 0.57
C PRO A 50 -8.88 -14.88 1.39
N ALA A 51 -9.58 -15.50 2.34
CA ALA A 51 -8.99 -16.49 3.26
C ALA A 51 -8.35 -17.69 2.56
N ASP A 52 -8.78 -18.01 1.33
CA ASP A 52 -8.38 -19.20 0.59
C ASP A 52 -7.47 -18.89 -0.63
N MET A 53 -6.82 -17.71 -0.66
CA MET A 53 -5.92 -17.33 -1.75
C MET A 53 -4.49 -17.06 -1.28
N ASP A 54 -3.52 -17.57 -2.05
CA ASP A 54 -2.09 -17.32 -1.81
C ASP A 54 -1.63 -15.95 -2.34
N ILE A 55 -2.39 -15.36 -3.26
CA ILE A 55 -2.12 -14.06 -3.86
C ILE A 55 -3.18 -13.07 -3.37
N GLY A 56 -2.72 -11.89 -2.98
CA GLY A 56 -3.58 -10.80 -2.56
C GLY A 56 -3.12 -9.47 -3.14
N HIS A 57 -3.73 -8.41 -2.63
CA HIS A 57 -3.47 -7.04 -2.99
C HIS A 57 -2.89 -6.28 -1.81
N TRP A 58 -1.75 -5.64 -1.98
CA TRP A 58 -1.13 -4.85 -0.93
C TRP A 58 -1.73 -3.44 -0.88
N THR A 59 -2.09 -3.04 0.34
CA THR A 59 -2.44 -1.66 0.69
C THR A 59 -1.57 -1.21 1.85
N CYS A 60 -1.53 0.09 2.13
CA CYS A 60 -0.86 0.60 3.33
C CYS A 60 -1.66 1.67 4.03
N VAL A 61 -1.34 1.88 5.30
CA VAL A 61 -1.92 2.94 6.12
C VAL A 61 -0.77 3.71 6.76
N HIS A 62 -0.89 5.02 6.81
CA HIS A 62 0.00 5.86 7.60
C HIS A 62 -0.79 7.03 8.20
N ASN A 63 -0.71 7.21 9.50
CA ASN A 63 -1.32 8.33 10.21
C ASN A 63 -2.82 8.52 9.88
N GLY A 64 -3.59 7.42 9.88
CA GLY A 64 -5.03 7.44 9.64
C GLY A 64 -5.43 7.73 8.19
N GLU A 65 -4.50 7.63 7.24
CA GLU A 65 -4.74 7.72 5.80
C GLU A 65 -4.37 6.38 5.15
N CYS A 66 -5.32 5.78 4.43
CA CYS A 66 -5.09 4.57 3.65
C CYS A 66 -4.56 4.93 2.26
N PHE A 67 -3.74 4.05 1.71
CA PHE A 67 -3.33 4.08 0.32
C PHE A 67 -3.64 2.76 -0.36
N ASP A 68 -4.33 2.86 -1.48
CA ASP A 68 -4.51 1.80 -2.46
C ASP A 68 -4.04 2.32 -3.83
N SER A 69 -3.08 1.63 -4.43
CA SER A 69 -2.56 1.97 -5.75
C SER A 69 -3.61 1.98 -6.87
N MET A 70 -4.77 1.34 -6.66
CA MET A 70 -5.91 1.33 -7.59
C MET A 70 -6.93 2.45 -7.30
N GLY A 71 -6.78 3.20 -6.21
CA GLY A 71 -7.69 4.29 -5.83
C GLY A 71 -8.91 3.86 -5.01
N GLU A 72 -8.93 2.61 -4.54
CA GLU A 72 -10.06 2.04 -3.79
C GLU A 72 -10.02 2.40 -2.29
N GLY A 73 -11.22 2.50 -1.71
CA GLY A 73 -11.37 2.75 -0.27
C GLY A 73 -11.02 1.53 0.59
N PRO A 74 -10.52 1.72 1.82
CA PRO A 74 -10.24 0.61 2.72
C PRO A 74 -11.52 -0.11 3.20
N PRO A 75 -11.42 -1.39 3.59
CA PRO A 75 -12.47 -2.06 4.33
C PRO A 75 -12.92 -1.25 5.55
N THR A 76 -14.24 -1.11 5.75
CA THR A 76 -14.83 -0.29 6.84
C THR A 76 -14.34 -0.70 8.23
N LYS A 77 -14.02 -1.99 8.43
CA LYS A 77 -13.48 -2.53 9.68
C LYS A 77 -12.14 -1.91 10.12
N TYR A 78 -11.40 -1.27 9.20
CA TYR A 78 -10.14 -0.59 9.52
C TYR A 78 -10.38 0.70 10.32
N GLY A 79 -11.60 1.26 10.29
CA GLY A 79 -11.91 2.52 10.97
C GLY A 79 -11.17 3.72 10.38
N ILE A 80 -10.83 3.66 9.08
CA ILE A 80 -10.14 4.69 8.31
C ILE A 80 -11.03 5.08 7.14
N SER A 81 -11.32 6.38 7.01
CA SER A 81 -12.15 6.92 5.93
C SER A 81 -11.37 7.79 4.95
N LYS A 82 -10.16 8.22 5.32
CA LYS A 82 -9.29 9.03 4.46
C LYS A 82 -8.44 8.11 3.60
N TYR A 83 -8.52 8.26 2.28
CA TYR A 83 -7.73 7.47 1.33
C TYR A 83 -7.45 8.23 0.04
N ASN A 84 -6.59 7.69 -0.83
CA ASN A 84 -6.42 8.23 -2.18
C ASN A 84 -7.47 7.63 -3.14
N GLU A 85 -8.16 8.49 -3.88
CA GLU A 85 -9.03 8.07 -5.00
C GLU A 85 -8.28 8.00 -6.34
N PHE A 86 -6.99 8.31 -6.30
CA PHE A 86 -6.15 8.38 -7.50
C PHE A 86 -5.63 6.99 -7.86
N GLN A 87 -5.91 6.55 -9.09
CA GLN A 87 -5.43 5.27 -9.60
C GLN A 87 -4.02 5.42 -10.19
N TYR A 88 -3.03 4.86 -9.49
CA TYR A 88 -1.62 4.81 -9.90
C TYR A 88 -1.27 3.56 -10.72
N GLN A 89 -2.08 2.50 -10.63
CA GLN A 89 -1.94 1.28 -11.43
C GLN A 89 -3.30 0.70 -11.83
N SER A 90 -3.32 -0.15 -12.87
CA SER A 90 -4.51 -0.92 -13.24
C SER A 90 -4.86 -1.99 -12.19
N ALA A 91 -6.09 -2.50 -12.26
CA ALA A 91 -6.52 -3.71 -11.58
C ALA A 91 -5.69 -4.96 -11.95
N HIS A 92 -5.03 -4.93 -13.11
CA HIS A 92 -4.17 -6.00 -13.62
C HIS A 92 -2.68 -5.72 -13.35
N GLY A 93 -2.36 -4.71 -12.54
CA GLY A 93 -1.00 -4.31 -12.22
C GLY A 93 -0.46 -5.09 -11.02
N ASP A 94 0.72 -5.66 -11.17
CA ASP A 94 1.33 -6.51 -10.15
C ASP A 94 2.18 -5.75 -9.12
N TYR A 95 2.19 -4.41 -9.12
CA TYR A 95 3.14 -3.59 -8.35
C TYR A 95 2.54 -2.92 -7.11
N CYS A 96 1.36 -3.33 -6.64
CA CYS A 96 0.64 -2.67 -5.54
C CYS A 96 1.49 -2.51 -4.26
N GLY A 97 2.29 -3.54 -3.92
CA GLY A 97 3.21 -3.48 -2.77
C GLY A 97 4.32 -2.45 -2.94
N ILE A 98 4.88 -2.33 -4.15
CA ILE A 98 5.93 -1.33 -4.45
C ILE A 98 5.35 0.09 -4.40
N TRP A 99 4.12 0.28 -4.89
CA TRP A 99 3.42 1.54 -4.77
C TRP A 99 3.16 1.93 -3.31
N CYS A 100 2.81 0.97 -2.46
CA CYS A 100 2.66 1.21 -1.03
C CYS A 100 3.97 1.73 -0.41
N VAL A 101 5.10 1.09 -0.71
CA VAL A 101 6.42 1.51 -0.19
C VAL A 101 6.80 2.89 -0.72
N LEU A 102 6.58 3.18 -2.01
CA LEU A 102 6.84 4.50 -2.58
C LEU A 102 5.98 5.58 -1.92
N TRP A 103 4.69 5.32 -1.70
CA TRP A 103 3.79 6.27 -1.05
C TRP A 103 4.19 6.52 0.41
N LEU A 104 4.56 5.47 1.15
CA LEU A 104 5.07 5.58 2.52
C LEU A 104 6.35 6.39 2.58
N PHE A 105 7.30 6.13 1.68
CA PHE A 105 8.53 6.91 1.55
C PHE A 105 8.19 8.40 1.38
N VAL A 106 7.32 8.70 0.43
CA VAL A 106 6.90 10.06 0.12
C VAL A 106 6.25 10.75 1.33
N LYS A 107 5.43 10.04 2.10
CA LYS A 107 4.77 10.59 3.31
C LYS A 107 5.76 10.83 4.44
N GLN A 108 6.56 9.83 4.81
CA GLN A 108 7.46 9.90 5.96
C GLN A 108 8.64 10.85 5.72
N HIS A 109 9.15 10.92 4.48
CA HIS A 109 10.26 11.81 4.08
C HIS A 109 9.80 13.19 3.56
N LYS A 110 8.49 13.46 3.58
CA LYS A 110 7.88 14.73 3.12
C LYS A 110 8.28 15.08 1.67
N GLN A 111 8.25 14.09 0.79
CA GLN A 111 8.63 14.20 -0.63
C GLN A 111 7.41 14.16 -1.57
N GLN A 112 6.28 14.80 -1.19
CA GLN A 112 5.00 14.71 -1.93
C GLN A 112 5.11 15.14 -3.40
N GLN A 113 6.12 15.95 -3.74
CA GLN A 113 6.40 16.33 -5.13
C GLN A 113 6.74 15.15 -6.04
N LEU A 114 7.19 14.02 -5.51
CA LEU A 114 7.51 12.84 -6.33
C LEU A 114 6.26 12.20 -6.95
N LEU A 115 5.09 12.33 -6.30
CA LEU A 115 3.83 11.80 -6.83
C LEU A 115 3.07 12.79 -7.71
N LYS A 116 3.41 14.09 -7.68
CA LYS A 116 2.71 15.15 -8.44
C LYS A 116 2.72 14.97 -9.96
N PRO A 117 3.80 14.47 -10.60
CA PRO A 117 3.84 14.30 -12.06
C PRO A 117 2.98 13.13 -12.56
N PHE A 118 2.55 12.22 -11.68
CA PHE A 118 1.71 11.11 -12.08
C PHE A 118 0.30 11.62 -12.42
N HIS A 119 -0.35 10.93 -13.36
CA HIS A 119 -1.72 11.22 -13.79
C HIS A 119 -2.62 10.02 -13.51
N ASN A 120 -3.88 10.31 -13.16
CA ASN A 120 -4.85 9.27 -12.86
C ASN A 120 -5.06 8.47 -14.15
N LEU A 121 -4.85 7.16 -14.07
CA LEU A 121 -4.93 6.32 -15.26
C LEU A 121 -6.37 6.18 -15.77
N ASN A 122 -7.39 6.45 -14.93
CA ASN A 122 -8.83 6.36 -15.26
C ASN A 122 -9.20 5.05 -15.97
N MET A 123 -8.50 3.96 -15.68
CA MET A 123 -8.79 2.66 -16.26
C MET A 123 -9.91 2.02 -15.45
N VAL A 124 -10.89 1.46 -16.16
CA VAL A 124 -12.00 0.74 -15.55
C VAL A 124 -11.42 -0.37 -14.65
N VAL A 125 -11.70 -0.28 -13.36
CA VAL A 125 -11.51 -1.39 -12.42
C VAL A 125 -12.63 -2.37 -12.76
N LEU A 126 -12.33 -3.36 -13.60
CA LEU A 126 -13.28 -4.41 -14.01
C LEU A 126 -13.30 -5.54 -12.99
#